data_AF-A0AAN2QXC3-F1
#
_entry.id   AF-A0AAN2QXC3-F1
#
_cell.length_a   1.000
_cell.length_b   1.000
_cell.length_c   1.000
_cell.angle_alpha   90.00
_cell.angle_beta   90.00
_cell.angle_gamma   90.00
#
_symmetry.space_group_name_H-M   'P 1'
#
loop_
_entity.id
_entity.type
_entity.pdbx_description
1 polymer ?
#
loop_
_entity_poly.entity_id
_entity_poly.type
_entity_poly.pdbx_seq_one_letter_code
_entity_poly.pdbx_strand_id
1 'polypeptide(L)' 'MVLQNITFNAQLKSRSQMIILTKLDQIQLQASLAYHKSHHQNDKFGHVKTTVVKNHIVIELGNKTYTRELLV' A
#
# COMPACT_ATOMS: atom_id res chain seq x y z
N MET A 1 -28.59 16.39 16.07
CA MET A 1 -27.14 16.42 16.37
C MET A 1 -26.43 15.07 16.24
N VAL A 2 -27.11 13.91 16.30
CA VAL A 2 -26.47 12.59 16.11
C VAL A 2 -26.04 12.35 14.66
N LEU A 3 -26.84 12.79 13.69
CA LEU A 3 -26.58 12.57 12.26
C LEU A 3 -25.27 13.24 11.77
N GLN A 4 -24.99 14.46 12.21
CA GLN A 4 -23.75 15.19 11.88
C GLN A 4 -22.49 14.47 12.39
N ASN A 5 -22.60 13.81 13.55
CA ASN A 5 -21.52 13.05 14.15
C ASN A 5 -21.27 11.73 13.40
N ILE A 6 -22.33 11.07 12.91
CA ILE A 6 -22.22 9.88 12.06
C ILE A 6 -21.58 10.22 10.71
N THR A 7 -22.01 11.31 10.06
CA THR A 7 -21.44 11.74 8.78
C THR A 7 -19.97 12.16 8.91
N PHE A 8 -19.60 12.83 10.01
CA PHE A 8 -18.22 13.20 10.28
C PHE A 8 -17.34 11.96 10.51
N ASN A 9 -17.80 11.00 11.31
CA ASN A 9 -17.09 9.73 11.50
C ASN A 9 -16.96 8.92 10.20
N ALA A 10 -18.00 8.89 9.36
CA ALA A 10 -17.93 8.26 8.05
C ALA A 10 -16.88 8.94 7.15
N GLN A 11 -16.82 10.28 7.15
CA GLN A 11 -15.79 11.02 6.41
C GLN A 11 -14.38 10.75 6.92
N LEU A 12 -14.17 10.69 8.24
CA LEU A 12 -12.87 10.34 8.82
C LEU A 12 -12.44 8.92 8.44
N LYS A 13 -13.38 7.96 8.47
CA LYS A 13 -13.12 6.58 8.06
C LYS A 13 -12.76 6.48 6.59
N SER A 14 -13.50 7.16 5.71
CA SER A 14 -13.19 7.21 4.27
C SER A 14 -11.82 7.86 4.00
N ARG A 15 -11.48 8.95 4.71
CA ARG A 15 -10.15 9.57 4.60
C ARG A 15 -9.03 8.64 5.06
N SER A 16 -9.22 7.94 6.17
CA SER A 16 -8.26 6.96 6.67
C SER A 16 -8.04 5.81 5.66
N GLN A 17 -9.12 5.29 5.08
CA GLN A 17 -9.04 4.28 4.03
C GLN A 17 -8.32 4.79 2.78
N MET A 18 -8.61 6.02 2.35
CA MET A 18 -7.94 6.67 1.23
C MET A 18 -6.43 6.82 1.49
N ILE A 19 -6.03 7.25 2.69
CA ILE A 19 -4.61 7.35 3.07
C ILE A 19 -3.91 5.98 2.99
N ILE A 20 -4.56 4.91 3.44
CA ILE A 20 -4.00 3.55 3.35
C ILE A 20 -3.85 3.11 1.89
N LEU A 21 -4.86 3.35 1.06
CA LEU A 21 -4.80 3.04 -0.37
C LEU A 21 -3.67 3.79 -1.06
N THR A 22 -3.56 5.10 -0.85
CA THR A 22 -2.49 5.92 -1.42
C THR A 22 -1.11 5.46 -0.96
N LYS A 23 -0.95 5.06 0.31
CA LYS A 23 0.32 4.48 0.79
C LYS A 23 0.66 3.16 0.07
N LEU A 24 -0.32 2.28 -0.11
CA LEU A 24 -0.12 1.04 -0.84
C LEU A 24 0.20 1.30 -2.32
N ASP A 25 -0.44 2.28 -2.95
CA ASP A 25 -0.15 2.69 -4.33
C ASP A 25 1.29 3.22 -4.46
N GLN A 26 1.73 4.08 -3.53
CA GLN A 26 3.10 4.59 -3.49
C GLN A 26 4.11 3.46 -3.35
N ILE A 27 3.87 2.52 -2.43
CA ILE A 27 4.75 1.37 -2.20
C ILE A 27 4.80 0.47 -3.44
N GLN A 28 3.65 0.22 -4.08
CA GLN A 28 3.59 -0.59 -5.31
C GLN A 28 4.36 0.06 -6.45
N LEU A 29 4.20 1.37 -6.68
CA LEU A 29 4.95 2.11 -7.69
C LEU A 29 6.45 2.08 -7.42
N GLN A 30 6.85 2.33 -6.16
CA GLN A 30 8.26 2.31 -5.77
C GLN A 30 8.89 0.93 -5.92
N ALA A 31 8.20 -0.13 -5.49
CA ALA A 31 8.66 -1.51 -5.67
C ALA A 31 8.77 -1.89 -7.16
N SER A 32 7.81 -1.46 -7.98
CA SER A 32 7.84 -1.70 -9.43
C SER A 32 9.01 -0.96 -10.10
N LEU A 33 9.25 0.30 -9.73
CA LEU A 33 10.39 1.09 -10.21
C LEU A 33 11.74 0.50 -9.74
N ALA A 34 11.84 0.07 -8.49
CA ALA A 34 13.05 -0.55 -7.95
C ALA A 34 13.35 -1.88 -8.64
N TYR A 35 12.32 -2.69 -8.90
CA TYR A 35 12.44 -3.92 -9.67
C TYR A 35 12.86 -3.64 -11.12
N HIS A 36 12.25 -2.66 -11.80
CA HIS A 36 12.63 -2.29 -13.17
C HIS A 36 14.08 -1.76 -13.24
N LYS A 37 14.52 -0.98 -12.24
CA LYS A 37 15.85 -0.35 -12.24
C LYS A 37 16.98 -1.32 -11.90
N SER A 38 16.77 -2.20 -10.91
CA SER A 38 17.85 -3.03 -10.35
C SER A 38 17.57 -4.53 -10.38
N HIS A 39 16.43 -4.97 -10.90
CA HIS A 39 15.93 -6.35 -10.81
C HIS A 39 15.87 -6.89 -9.37
N HIS A 40 15.83 -6.01 -8.37
CA HIS A 40 15.80 -6.40 -6.97
C HIS A 40 14.40 -6.89 -6.58
N GLN A 41 14.33 -8.15 -6.17
CA GLN A 41 13.09 -8.82 -5.77
C GLN A 41 12.66 -8.52 -4.33
N ASN A 42 13.55 -8.00 -3.49
CA ASN A 42 13.24 -7.70 -2.10
C ASN A 42 13.70 -6.29 -1.80
N ASP A 43 12.76 -5.46 -1.35
CA ASP A 43 13.05 -4.10 -0.92
C ASP A 43 12.34 -3.81 0.40
N LYS A 44 12.94 -2.93 1.21
CA LYS A 44 12.34 -2.45 2.46
C LYS A 44 12.05 -0.98 2.31
N PHE A 45 10.76 -0.65 2.18
CA PHE A 45 10.31 0.73 2.20
C PHE A 45 9.93 1.15 3.63
N GLY A 46 10.88 1.79 4.31
CA GLY A 46 10.73 2.20 5.71
C GLY A 46 10.54 0.99 6.64
N HIS A 47 9.36 0.89 7.27
CA HIS A 47 8.97 -0.24 8.14
C HIS A 47 8.19 -1.34 7.40
N VAL A 48 8.03 -1.21 6.08
CA VAL A 48 7.23 -2.12 5.25
C VAL A 48 8.17 -3.01 4.47
N LYS A 49 7.97 -4.32 4.54
CA LYS A 49 8.71 -5.27 3.73
C LYS A 49 7.95 -5.50 2.43
N THR A 50 8.64 -5.32 1.31
CA THR A 50 8.10 -5.57 -0.02
C THR A 50 8.89 -6.65 -0.72
N THR A 51 8.19 -7.67 -1.18
CA THR A 51 8.76 -8.80 -1.92
C THR A 51 8.06 -8.91 -3.26
N VAL A 52 8.81 -8.69 -4.33
CA VAL A 52 8.38 -8.87 -5.72
C VAL A 52 8.58 -10.34 -6.09
N VAL A 53 7.48 -11.04 -6.33
CA VAL A 53 7.44 -12.44 -6.75
C VAL A 53 6.89 -12.51 -8.16
N LYS A 54 7.79 -12.65 -9.14
CA LYS A 54 7.47 -12.72 -10.58
C LYS A 54 6.63 -11.52 -11.06
N ASN A 55 5.31 -11.65 -11.06
CA ASN A 55 4.35 -10.68 -11.58
C ASN A 55 3.50 -10.00 -10.49
N HIS A 56 3.77 -10.26 -9.21
CA HIS A 56 3.05 -9.63 -8.11
C HIS A 56 4.01 -9.13 -7.02
N ILE A 57 3.60 -8.09 -6.33
CA ILE A 57 4.27 -7.48 -5.20
C ILE A 57 3.49 -7.87 -3.94
N VAL A 58 4.19 -8.50 -3.01
CA VAL A 58 3.71 -8.77 -1.66
C VAL A 58 4.19 -7.65 -0.76
N ILE A 59 3.26 -6.94 -0.15
CA ILE A 59 3.50 -5.81 0.75
C ILE A 59 3.06 -6.22 2.16
N GLU A 60 4.01 -6.37 3.08
CA GLU A 60 3.76 -6.66 4.49
C GLU A 60 3.72 -5.35 5.29
N LEU A 61 2.51 -4.90 5.63
CA LEU A 61 2.26 -3.69 6.41
C LEU A 61 1.74 -4.05 7.81
N GLY A 62 2.65 -4.14 8.78
CA GLY A 62 2.33 -4.61 10.14
C GLY A 62 1.90 -6.07 10.13
N ASN A 63 0.69 -6.38 10.61
CA ASN A 63 0.10 -7.74 10.59
C ASN A 63 -0.74 -8.04 9.33
N LYS A 64 -0.75 -7.15 8.34
CA LYS A 64 -1.53 -7.34 7.12
C LYS A 64 -0.61 -7.51 5.92
N THR A 65 -0.88 -8.55 5.14
CA THR A 65 -0.20 -8.81 3.88
C THR A 65 -1.13 -8.41 2.74
N TYR A 66 -0.63 -7.56 1.85
CA TYR A 66 -1.33 -7.13 0.65
C TYR A 66 -0.60 -7.68 -0.56
N THR A 67 -1.33 -8.41 -1.41
CA THR A 67 -0.79 -8.84 -2.70
C THR A 67 -1.33 -7.91 -3.77
N ARG A 68 -0.45 -7.34 -4.56
CA ARG A 68 -0.80 -6.45 -5.67
C ARG A 68 -0.02 -6.82 -6.92
N GLU A 69 -0.50 -6.43 -8.08
CA GLU A 69 0.19 -6.71 -9.34
C GLU A 69 1.43 -5.84 -9.49
N LEU A 70 2.47 -6.40 -10.10
CA LEU A 70 3.65 -5.66 -10.50
C LEU A 70 3.27 -4.76 -11.68
N LEU A 71 3.48 -3.45 -11.53
CA LEU A 71 3.29 -2.47 -12.59
C LEU A 71 4.57 -2.41 -13.42
N VAL A 72 4.79 -3.44 -14.25
CA VAL A 72 5.89 -3.50 -15.22
C VAL A 72 5.56 -2.67 -16.46
#